data_AF-B0WWI0-F1
#
_entry.id   AF-B0WWI0-F1
#
_cell.length_a   1.000
_cell.length_b   1.000
_cell.length_c   1.000
_cell.angle_alpha   90.00
_cell.angle_beta   90.00
_cell.angle_gamma   90.00
#
_symmetry.space_group_name_H-M   'P 1'
#
loop_
_entity.id
_entity.type
_entity.pdbx_description
1 polymer ?
#
loop_
_entity_poly.entity_id
_entity_poly.type
_entity_poly.pdbx_seq_one_letter_code
_entity_poly.pdbx_strand_id
1 'polypeptide(L)'
;MLEANEKLYPVGVFVIWLGVAGVRLCVVAAVTGYGVYKLVRQYLENTPPKQWRRVGELSDLHVYPIKSCGAIRLTQMDCSTIGPKLGLLRDRIFMVIQTDGTFITGRSHPKLVLVQPRFDDQYETMTLSAPGMMDIAVDVKRLFSVEPVKASVWGQTVTAVDCGEELARWLSRFLLSEDFGLRLVFYPLAHPTRPVREKNLIHINLTPRDSGALHDATSFMLVSEASVADVNARVDKPCSAVQYRPNFVVKGPGAFEEDDWKWIKIGETVYRNVKACTR
;
A
#
# COMPACT_ATOMS: atom_id res chain seq x y z
N MET A 1 20.84 52.21 -73.60
CA MET A 1 19.63 53.01 -73.38
C MET A 1 18.42 52.14 -73.66
N LEU A 2 17.68 51.76 -72.62
CA LEU A 2 16.22 51.78 -72.55
C LEU A 2 15.82 51.25 -71.16
N GLU A 3 14.81 51.91 -70.60
CA GLU A 3 14.55 52.07 -69.17
C GLU A 3 13.86 50.86 -68.52
N ALA A 4 14.01 50.82 -67.20
CA ALA A 4 13.42 49.89 -66.28
C ALA A 4 11.88 49.95 -66.26
N ASN A 5 11.25 48.80 -66.00
CA ASN A 5 9.88 48.77 -65.51
C ASN A 5 9.69 47.54 -64.59
N GLU A 6 10.16 47.67 -63.35
CA GLU A 6 9.86 46.73 -62.26
C GLU A 6 8.42 46.95 -61.78
N LYS A 7 7.52 46.02 -62.12
CA LYS A 7 6.21 45.92 -61.47
C LYS A 7 6.38 45.25 -60.10
N LEU A 8 6.46 46.06 -59.06
CA LEU A 8 6.29 45.63 -57.67
C LEU A 8 4.84 45.19 -57.43
N TYR A 9 4.63 43.90 -57.24
CA TYR A 9 3.39 43.37 -56.67
C TYR A 9 3.45 43.55 -55.15
N PRO A 10 2.46 44.19 -54.50
CA PRO A 10 2.48 44.32 -53.05
C PRO A 10 2.23 42.95 -52.42
N VAL A 11 3.26 42.39 -51.79
CA VAL A 11 3.10 41.26 -50.88
C VAL A 11 2.42 41.82 -49.63
N GLY A 12 1.09 41.74 -49.58
CA GLY A 12 0.31 42.15 -48.43
C GLY A 12 0.67 41.29 -47.21
N VAL A 13 1.48 41.83 -46.31
CA VAL A 13 1.68 41.24 -44.98
C VAL A 13 0.41 41.51 -44.17
N PHE A 14 -0.48 40.53 -44.10
CA PHE A 14 -1.64 40.56 -43.20
C PHE A 14 -1.15 40.36 -41.76
N VAL A 15 -0.87 41.46 -41.05
CA VAL A 15 -0.69 41.45 -39.60
C VAL A 15 -2.07 41.37 -38.96
N ILE A 16 -2.46 40.17 -38.51
CA ILE A 16 -3.70 40.00 -37.75
C ILE A 16 -3.52 40.65 -36.38
N TRP A 17 -4.02 41.88 -36.21
CA TRP A 17 -4.16 42.52 -34.91
C TRP A 17 -5.29 41.83 -34.14
N LEU A 18 -4.94 40.86 -33.30
CA LEU A 18 -5.87 40.37 -32.28
C LEU A 18 -6.02 41.48 -31.24
N GLY A 19 -7.15 42.19 -31.28
CA GLY A 19 -7.51 43.14 -30.21
C GLY A 19 -7.53 42.43 -28.85
N VAL A 20 -7.50 43.20 -27.75
CA VAL A 20 -7.48 42.65 -26.37
C VAL A 20 -8.53 41.56 -26.12
N ALA A 21 -9.71 41.66 -26.75
CA ALA A 21 -10.74 40.63 -26.73
C ALA A 21 -10.34 39.32 -27.43
N GLY A 22 -9.65 39.38 -28.58
CA GLY A 22 -9.13 38.23 -29.30
C GLY A 22 -8.01 37.52 -28.53
N VAL A 23 -7.10 38.27 -27.90
CA VAL A 23 -6.06 37.71 -27.02
C VAL A 23 -6.70 37.02 -25.80
N ARG A 24 -7.71 37.63 -25.18
CA ARG A 24 -8.46 37.02 -24.05
C ARG A 24 -9.17 35.73 -24.47
N LEU A 25 -9.80 35.69 -25.64
CA LEU A 25 -10.48 34.50 -26.15
C LEU A 25 -9.50 33.34 -26.39
N CYS A 26 -8.32 33.62 -26.96
CA CYS A 26 -7.26 32.63 -27.16
C CYS A 26 -6.71 32.09 -25.83
N VAL A 27 -6.51 32.96 -24.82
CA VAL A 27 -6.06 32.53 -23.48
C VAL A 27 -7.11 31.65 -22.80
N VAL A 28 -8.39 32.02 -22.86
CA VAL A 28 -9.48 31.19 -22.30
C VAL A 28 -9.53 29.83 -23.01
N ALA A 29 -9.49 29.79 -24.34
CA ALA A 29 -9.48 28.54 -25.10
C ALA A 29 -8.26 27.65 -24.77
N ALA A 30 -7.07 28.24 -24.60
CA ALA A 30 -5.87 27.50 -24.22
C ALA A 30 -5.95 26.93 -22.79
N VAL A 31 -6.44 27.71 -21.82
CA VAL A 31 -6.63 27.27 -20.43
C VAL A 31 -7.69 26.17 -20.35
N THR A 32 -8.83 26.35 -21.02
CA THR A 32 -9.89 25.33 -21.09
C THR A 32 -9.40 24.07 -21.79
N GLY A 33 -8.71 24.20 -22.93
CA GLY A 33 -8.13 23.08 -23.66
C GLY A 33 -7.11 22.31 -22.83
N TYR A 34 -6.23 23.00 -22.10
CA TYR A 34 -5.30 22.39 -21.16
C TYR A 34 -5.99 21.71 -19.98
N GLY A 35 -7.06 22.32 -19.45
CA GLY A 35 -7.90 21.73 -18.39
C GLY A 35 -8.57 20.43 -18.84
N VAL A 36 -9.18 20.43 -20.02
CA VAL A 36 -9.78 19.23 -20.63
C VAL A 36 -8.71 18.18 -20.89
N TYR A 37 -7.56 18.56 -21.46
CA TYR A 37 -6.43 17.65 -21.67
C TYR A 37 -5.97 17.00 -20.36
N LYS A 38 -5.82 17.77 -19.28
CA LYS A 38 -5.47 17.25 -17.96
C LYS A 38 -6.52 16.29 -17.42
N LEU A 39 -7.81 16.62 -17.54
CA LEU A 39 -8.91 15.74 -17.08
C LEU A 39 -8.95 14.42 -17.88
N VAL A 40 -8.86 14.49 -19.20
CA VAL A 40 -8.82 13.30 -20.07
C VAL A 40 -7.59 12.45 -19.77
N ARG A 41 -6.41 13.08 -19.64
CA ARG A 41 -5.18 12.38 -19.27
C ARG A 41 -5.32 11.71 -17.91
N GLN A 42 -5.83 12.41 -16.90
CA GLN A 42 -6.06 11.85 -15.57
C GLN A 42 -7.08 10.70 -15.59
N TYR A 43 -8.12 10.79 -16.42
CA TYR A 43 -9.09 9.70 -16.62
C TYR A 43 -8.45 8.46 -17.26
N LEU A 44 -7.70 8.65 -18.34
CA LEU A 44 -6.99 7.57 -19.03
C LEU A 44 -5.96 6.92 -18.12
N GLU A 45 -5.23 7.72 -17.34
CA GLU A 45 -4.26 7.26 -16.37
C GLU A 45 -4.92 6.47 -15.22
N ASN A 46 -6.14 6.82 -14.83
CA ASN A 46 -6.92 6.14 -13.79
C ASN A 46 -7.82 5.01 -14.29
N THR A 47 -7.72 4.65 -15.57
CA THR A 47 -8.45 3.52 -16.15
C THR A 47 -7.49 2.37 -16.42
N PRO A 48 -7.79 1.13 -15.98
CA PRO A 48 -7.00 -0.04 -16.35
C PRO A 48 -6.86 -0.22 -17.87
N PRO A 49 -5.71 -0.68 -18.36
CA PRO A 49 -5.53 -0.94 -19.79
C PRO A 49 -6.43 -2.09 -20.25
N LYS A 50 -6.86 -2.05 -21.52
CA LYS A 50 -7.63 -3.14 -22.14
C LYS A 50 -6.78 -4.34 -22.55
N GLN A 51 -5.50 -4.09 -22.84
CA GLN A 51 -4.53 -5.12 -23.23
C GLN A 51 -3.49 -5.26 -22.13
N TRP A 52 -3.15 -6.51 -21.82
CA TRP A 52 -2.19 -6.85 -20.78
C TRP A 52 -1.00 -7.58 -21.40
N ARG A 53 0.20 -7.27 -20.92
CA ARG A 53 1.43 -7.98 -21.26
C ARG A 53 1.93 -8.70 -20.01
N ARG A 54 2.36 -9.95 -20.16
CA ARG A 54 3.03 -10.68 -19.07
C ARG A 54 4.40 -10.05 -18.82
N VAL A 55 4.64 -9.64 -17.58
CA VAL A 55 5.93 -9.04 -17.13
C VAL A 55 6.67 -9.90 -16.11
N GLY A 56 6.01 -10.92 -15.54
CA GLY A 56 6.60 -11.80 -14.54
C GLY A 56 5.65 -12.89 -14.08
N GLU A 57 5.99 -13.51 -12.96
CA GLU A 57 5.23 -14.57 -12.28
C GLU A 57 5.34 -14.39 -10.77
N LEU A 58 4.28 -14.70 -10.03
CA LEU A 58 4.33 -14.75 -8.57
C LEU A 58 5.26 -15.88 -8.13
N SER A 59 6.25 -15.56 -7.29
CA SER A 59 7.11 -16.55 -6.66
C SER A 59 6.71 -16.84 -5.23
N ASP A 60 6.28 -15.82 -4.48
CA ASP A 60 5.77 -15.98 -3.11
C ASP A 60 4.60 -15.05 -2.79
N LEU A 61 3.72 -15.56 -1.93
CA LEU A 61 2.59 -14.83 -1.35
C LEU A 61 2.72 -14.77 0.17
N HIS A 62 2.55 -13.59 0.74
CA HIS A 62 2.67 -13.38 2.17
C HIS A 62 1.54 -12.51 2.75
N VAL A 63 1.06 -12.93 3.91
CA VAL A 63 0.14 -12.16 4.75
C VAL A 63 0.80 -11.93 6.11
N TYR A 64 0.63 -10.75 6.68
CA TYR A 64 1.19 -10.37 7.97
C TYR A 64 0.04 -9.91 8.86
N PRO A 65 -0.68 -10.85 9.51
CA PRO A 65 -1.90 -10.53 10.23
C PRO A 65 -1.68 -9.49 11.33
N ILE A 66 -0.54 -9.58 12.01
CA ILE A 66 -0.14 -8.66 13.08
C ILE A 66 0.94 -7.70 12.56
N LYS A 67 0.71 -6.40 12.80
CA LYS A 67 1.67 -5.34 12.48
C LYS A 67 3.03 -5.62 13.13
N SER A 68 4.07 -5.65 12.30
CA SER A 68 5.47 -5.88 12.68
C SER A 68 5.84 -7.31 13.10
N CYS A 69 4.91 -8.27 13.10
CA CYS A 69 5.21 -9.67 13.38
C CYS A 69 5.59 -10.45 12.12
N GLY A 70 5.84 -11.75 12.29
CA GLY A 70 6.16 -12.70 11.23
C GLY A 70 5.09 -12.82 10.14
N ALA A 71 5.52 -13.34 8.99
CA ALA A 71 4.66 -13.58 7.84
C ALA A 71 4.05 -14.98 7.89
N ILE A 72 2.85 -15.13 7.32
CA ILE A 72 2.32 -16.41 6.88
C ILE A 72 2.56 -16.50 5.38
N ARG A 73 3.34 -17.50 4.95
CA ARG A 73 3.52 -17.81 3.53
C ARG A 73 2.32 -18.61 3.05
N LEU A 74 1.73 -18.18 1.93
CA LEU A 74 0.55 -18.80 1.33
C LEU A 74 0.85 -19.29 -0.09
N THR A 75 0.07 -20.25 -0.56
CA THR A 75 0.08 -20.71 -1.96
C THR A 75 -1.02 -20.04 -2.79
N GLN A 76 -2.08 -19.59 -2.12
CA GLN A 76 -3.20 -18.86 -2.70
C GLN A 76 -3.78 -17.91 -1.64
N MET A 77 -4.39 -16.81 -2.08
CA MET A 77 -5.12 -15.89 -1.20
C MET A 77 -6.14 -15.09 -2.00
N ASP A 78 -7.25 -14.76 -1.34
CA ASP A 78 -8.20 -13.79 -1.86
C ASP A 78 -7.67 -12.37 -1.65
N CYS A 79 -8.14 -11.43 -2.47
CA CYS A 79 -7.79 -10.01 -2.33
C CYS A 79 -9.04 -9.15 -2.12
N SER A 80 -8.93 -8.22 -1.16
CA SER A 80 -9.97 -7.23 -0.87
C SER A 80 -9.37 -5.83 -0.82
N THR A 81 -10.21 -4.80 -0.74
CA THR A 81 -9.74 -3.40 -0.62
C THR A 81 -8.85 -3.17 0.61
N ILE A 82 -9.05 -3.94 1.69
CA ILE A 82 -8.25 -3.84 2.91
C ILE A 82 -7.02 -4.78 2.95
N GLY A 83 -6.70 -5.44 1.84
CA GLY A 83 -5.51 -6.28 1.70
C GLY A 83 -5.84 -7.74 1.37
N PRO A 84 -4.81 -8.60 1.28
CA PRO A 84 -4.97 -10.03 1.07
C PRO A 84 -5.60 -10.72 2.28
N LYS A 85 -6.31 -11.83 2.04
CA LYS A 85 -7.02 -12.59 3.07
C LYS A 85 -7.00 -14.11 2.82
N LEU A 86 -7.13 -14.86 3.90
CA LEU A 86 -7.39 -16.30 3.96
C LEU A 86 -8.47 -16.53 5.02
N GLY A 87 -9.64 -17.03 4.64
CA GLY A 87 -10.80 -17.06 5.55
C GLY A 87 -11.14 -15.66 6.09
N LEU A 88 -11.27 -15.54 7.40
CA LEU A 88 -11.43 -14.25 8.11
C LEU A 88 -10.10 -13.55 8.40
N LEU A 89 -8.96 -14.25 8.32
CA LEU A 89 -7.65 -13.64 8.51
C LEU A 89 -7.33 -12.72 7.35
N ARG A 90 -6.84 -11.53 7.66
CA ARG A 90 -6.40 -10.54 6.67
C ARG A 90 -5.10 -9.89 7.10
N ASP A 91 -4.50 -9.23 6.13
CA ASP A 91 -3.27 -8.50 6.31
C ASP A 91 -3.42 -7.29 7.24
N ARG A 92 -2.52 -7.19 8.24
CA ARG A 92 -2.41 -6.11 9.22
C ARG A 92 -3.77 -5.70 9.86
N ILE A 93 -4.58 -6.68 10.25
CA ILE A 93 -5.79 -6.43 11.05
C ILE A 93 -5.53 -6.52 12.55
N PHE A 94 -4.35 -6.94 12.98
CA PHE A 94 -3.93 -6.92 14.38
C PHE A 94 -2.76 -5.98 14.59
N MET A 95 -2.64 -5.45 15.81
CA MET A 95 -1.52 -4.62 16.24
C MET A 95 -1.32 -4.71 17.75
N VAL A 96 -0.08 -4.59 18.20
CA VAL A 96 0.24 -4.53 19.62
C VAL A 96 0.26 -3.08 20.09
N ILE A 97 -0.40 -2.81 21.20
CA ILE A 97 -0.45 -1.50 21.86
C ILE A 97 0.03 -1.58 23.30
N GLN A 98 0.46 -0.46 23.85
CA GLN A 98 0.65 -0.24 25.27
C GLN A 98 -0.69 0.04 25.95
N THR A 99 -0.70 0.03 27.29
CA THR A 99 -1.91 0.29 28.09
C THR A 99 -2.49 1.70 27.93
N ASP A 100 -1.69 2.66 27.48
CA ASP A 100 -2.13 4.02 27.14
C ASP A 100 -2.73 4.14 25.72
N GLY A 101 -2.78 3.04 24.97
CA GLY A 101 -3.26 2.99 23.59
C GLY A 101 -2.20 3.25 22.52
N THR A 102 -0.95 3.53 22.91
CA THR A 102 0.15 3.76 21.98
C THR A 102 0.58 2.45 21.32
N PHE A 103 0.55 2.39 19.99
CA PHE A 103 1.01 1.18 19.29
C PHE A 103 2.53 1.06 19.27
N ILE A 104 3.01 -0.18 19.34
CA ILE A 104 4.42 -0.51 19.17
C ILE A 104 4.69 -1.08 17.77
N THR A 105 5.93 -0.95 17.31
CA THR A 105 6.35 -1.47 16.00
C THR A 105 7.68 -2.16 16.09
N GLY A 106 8.08 -2.89 15.06
CA GLY A 106 9.40 -3.52 14.97
C GLY A 106 10.57 -2.55 15.07
N ARG A 107 10.34 -1.24 14.87
CA ARG A 107 11.35 -0.19 15.08
C ARG A 107 11.66 0.03 16.56
N SER A 108 10.64 0.02 17.42
CA SER A 108 10.82 0.17 18.87
C SER A 108 11.02 -1.17 19.58
N HIS A 109 10.41 -2.24 19.07
CA HIS A 109 10.47 -3.58 19.65
C HIS A 109 10.82 -4.61 18.55
N PRO A 110 12.10 -4.73 18.17
CA PRO A 110 12.53 -5.64 17.08
C PRO A 110 12.13 -7.11 17.30
N LYS A 111 12.03 -7.56 18.56
CA LYS A 111 11.57 -8.92 18.92
C LYS A 111 10.18 -9.26 18.38
N LEU A 112 9.34 -8.27 18.01
CA LEU A 112 8.04 -8.52 17.38
C LEU A 112 8.16 -9.43 16.15
N VAL A 113 9.24 -9.29 15.36
CA VAL A 113 9.43 -10.11 14.15
C VAL A 113 9.61 -11.61 14.45
N LEU A 114 9.93 -11.95 15.70
CA LEU A 114 10.08 -13.34 16.17
C LEU A 114 8.74 -13.98 16.53
N VAL A 115 7.68 -13.19 16.72
CA VAL A 115 6.32 -13.70 16.91
C VAL A 115 5.81 -14.19 15.55
N GLN A 116 5.70 -15.52 15.41
CA GLN A 116 5.25 -16.17 14.18
C GLN A 116 3.78 -16.58 14.29
N PRO A 117 2.88 -15.94 13.52
CA PRO A 117 1.51 -16.40 13.41
C PRO A 117 1.40 -17.61 12.49
N ARG A 118 0.47 -18.50 12.80
CA ARG A 118 -0.04 -19.57 11.93
C ARG A 118 -1.56 -19.48 11.93
N PHE A 119 -2.20 -19.88 10.85
CA PHE A 119 -3.66 -19.76 10.72
C PHE A 119 -4.27 -21.05 10.23
N ASP A 120 -5.33 -21.46 10.90
CA ASP A 120 -6.22 -22.55 10.51
C ASP A 120 -7.52 -21.92 10.00
N ASP A 121 -7.77 -22.02 8.70
CA ASP A 121 -8.92 -21.44 8.02
C ASP A 121 -10.20 -22.26 8.22
N GLN A 122 -10.09 -23.55 8.54
CA GLN A 122 -11.23 -24.40 8.87
C GLN A 122 -11.87 -23.97 10.21
N TYR A 123 -11.03 -23.65 11.20
CA TYR A 123 -11.49 -23.22 12.54
C TYR A 123 -11.41 -21.71 12.76
N GLU A 124 -11.00 -20.94 11.76
CA GLU A 124 -10.83 -19.48 11.83
C GLU A 124 -9.99 -19.05 13.05
N THR A 125 -8.93 -19.81 13.34
CA THR A 125 -8.10 -19.66 14.54
C THR A 125 -6.66 -19.32 14.15
N MET A 126 -6.12 -18.27 14.75
CA MET A 126 -4.71 -17.90 14.61
C MET A 126 -3.93 -18.34 15.83
N THR A 127 -2.84 -19.08 15.64
CA THR A 127 -1.91 -19.49 16.69
C THR A 127 -0.65 -18.64 16.62
N LEU A 128 -0.22 -18.09 17.75
CA LEU A 128 1.03 -17.34 17.88
C LEU A 128 2.08 -18.21 18.56
N SER A 129 3.27 -18.23 17.96
CA SER A 129 4.44 -18.92 18.48
C SER A 129 5.60 -17.93 18.58
N ALA A 130 6.44 -18.10 19.59
CA ALA A 130 7.67 -17.33 19.77
C ALA A 130 8.72 -18.15 20.53
N PRO A 131 10.02 -17.88 20.34
CA PRO A 131 11.08 -18.61 21.02
C PRO A 131 10.91 -18.63 22.55
N GLY A 132 10.91 -19.82 23.15
CA GLY A 132 10.80 -20.00 24.60
C GLY A 132 9.39 -19.80 25.18
N MET A 133 8.37 -19.59 24.34
CA MET A 133 6.98 -19.42 24.78
C MET A 133 6.14 -20.63 24.36
N MET A 134 5.17 -21.02 25.19
CA MET A 134 4.11 -21.93 24.76
C MET A 134 3.19 -21.23 23.77
N ASP A 135 2.76 -21.93 22.73
CA ASP A 135 1.85 -21.38 21.73
C ASP A 135 0.53 -20.91 22.37
N ILE A 136 -0.02 -19.82 21.83
CA ILE A 136 -1.32 -19.27 22.24
C ILE A 136 -2.22 -19.10 21.03
N ALA A 137 -3.51 -19.38 21.18
CA ALA A 137 -4.48 -19.29 20.09
C ALA A 137 -5.43 -18.09 20.28
N VAL A 138 -5.90 -17.54 19.16
CA VAL A 138 -6.97 -16.55 19.10
C VAL A 138 -8.04 -17.02 18.11
N ASP A 139 -9.27 -17.12 18.60
CA ASP A 139 -10.45 -17.38 17.78
C ASP A 139 -10.83 -16.07 17.07
N VAL A 140 -10.47 -15.96 15.79
CA VAL A 140 -10.67 -14.73 15.01
C VAL A 140 -12.16 -14.46 14.80
N LYS A 141 -12.97 -15.52 14.67
CA LYS A 141 -14.42 -15.42 14.48
C LYS A 141 -15.09 -14.74 15.68
N ARG A 142 -14.70 -15.08 16.91
CA ARG A 142 -15.25 -14.45 18.13
C ARG A 142 -14.98 -12.96 18.20
N LEU A 143 -13.84 -12.49 17.70
CA LEU A 143 -13.47 -11.07 17.76
C LEU A 143 -14.42 -10.17 16.97
N PHE A 144 -15.08 -10.69 15.93
CA PHE A 144 -16.10 -9.95 15.18
C PHE A 144 -17.40 -9.74 15.97
N SER A 145 -17.62 -10.49 17.06
CA SER A 145 -18.81 -10.38 17.91
C SER A 145 -18.58 -9.53 19.16
N VAL A 146 -17.37 -9.02 19.37
CA VAL A 146 -17.03 -8.17 20.53
C VAL A 146 -17.25 -6.70 20.17
N GLU A 147 -17.82 -5.93 21.10
CA GLU A 147 -18.05 -4.49 20.92
C GLU A 147 -16.73 -3.73 20.73
N PRO A 148 -16.58 -2.94 19.65
CA PRO A 148 -15.34 -2.22 19.39
C PRO A 148 -15.10 -1.04 20.32
N VAL A 149 -13.83 -0.85 20.70
CA VAL A 149 -13.29 0.33 21.37
C VAL A 149 -12.54 1.24 20.38
N LYS A 150 -12.25 2.49 20.77
CA LYS A 150 -11.41 3.40 19.97
C LYS A 150 -9.94 3.24 20.38
N ALA A 151 -9.05 3.03 19.40
CA ALA A 151 -7.58 3.02 19.54
C ALA A 151 -6.93 4.10 18.65
N SER A 152 -5.61 4.32 18.73
CA SER A 152 -4.89 5.30 17.89
C SER A 152 -3.75 4.65 17.09
N VAL A 153 -3.66 4.97 15.80
CA VAL A 153 -2.59 4.52 14.88
C VAL A 153 -2.03 5.74 14.17
N TRP A 154 -0.75 6.06 14.39
CA TRP A 154 -0.09 7.28 13.86
C TRP A 154 -0.85 8.59 14.16
N GLY A 155 -1.49 8.69 15.34
CA GLY A 155 -2.31 9.86 15.70
C GLY A 155 -3.71 9.87 15.08
N GLN A 156 -4.10 8.81 14.36
CA GLN A 156 -5.44 8.64 13.78
C GLN A 156 -6.26 7.69 14.66
N THR A 157 -7.47 8.09 15.05
CA THR A 157 -8.39 7.20 15.79
C THR A 157 -8.87 6.09 14.88
N VAL A 158 -8.76 4.84 15.35
CA VAL A 158 -9.15 3.62 14.64
C VAL A 158 -10.04 2.79 15.55
N THR A 159 -11.11 2.22 14.99
CA THR A 159 -11.94 1.23 15.67
C THR A 159 -11.16 -0.06 15.88
N ALA A 160 -11.07 -0.54 17.11
CA ALA A 160 -10.34 -1.76 17.44
C ALA A 160 -11.05 -2.55 18.54
N VAL A 161 -10.81 -3.86 18.61
CA VAL A 161 -11.33 -4.77 19.62
C VAL A 161 -10.16 -5.29 20.41
N ASP A 162 -10.28 -5.33 21.74
CA ASP A 162 -9.27 -5.96 22.59
C ASP A 162 -9.33 -7.48 22.48
N CYS A 163 -8.19 -8.14 22.30
CA CYS A 163 -8.15 -9.60 22.10
C CYS A 163 -8.14 -10.38 23.43
N GLY A 164 -8.19 -9.72 24.58
CA GLY A 164 -8.28 -10.36 25.89
C GLY A 164 -6.94 -10.53 26.61
N GLU A 165 -7.04 -10.95 27.87
CA GLU A 165 -5.95 -10.83 28.83
C GLU A 165 -4.87 -11.89 28.68
N GLU A 166 -5.20 -13.05 28.14
CA GLU A 166 -4.24 -14.12 27.90
C GLU A 166 -3.21 -13.70 26.83
N LEU A 167 -3.68 -13.10 25.73
CA LEU A 167 -2.82 -12.58 24.67
C LEU A 167 -2.02 -11.36 25.13
N ALA A 168 -2.63 -10.47 25.91
CA ALA A 168 -1.95 -9.32 26.52
C ALA A 168 -0.76 -9.77 27.39
N ARG A 169 -0.99 -10.74 28.28
CA ARG A 169 0.04 -11.30 29.15
C ARG A 169 1.10 -12.05 28.35
N TRP A 170 0.71 -12.85 27.37
CA TRP A 170 1.66 -13.60 26.52
C TRP A 170 2.63 -12.66 25.79
N LEU A 171 2.10 -11.59 25.18
CA LEU A 171 2.91 -10.59 24.49
C LEU A 171 3.81 -9.81 25.45
N SER A 172 3.27 -9.40 26.60
CA SER A 172 4.03 -8.67 27.63
C SER A 172 5.19 -9.51 28.14
N ARG A 173 4.97 -10.81 28.41
CA ARG A 173 6.03 -11.73 28.85
C ARG A 173 7.13 -11.87 27.81
N PHE A 174 6.77 -12.07 26.55
CA PHE A 174 7.76 -12.27 25.50
C PHE A 174 8.56 -10.99 25.17
N LEU A 175 7.88 -9.85 25.09
CA LEU A 175 8.48 -8.61 24.60
C LEU A 175 9.11 -7.77 25.70
N LEU A 176 8.52 -7.77 26.90
CA LEU A 176 8.94 -6.94 28.04
C LEU A 176 9.53 -7.76 29.19
N SER A 177 9.34 -9.08 29.22
CA SER A 177 9.64 -9.92 30.40
C SER A 177 8.79 -9.57 31.63
N GLU A 178 7.58 -9.05 31.39
CA GLU A 178 6.62 -8.60 32.41
C GLU A 178 5.25 -9.26 32.18
N ASP A 179 4.41 -9.36 33.21
CA ASP A 179 3.06 -9.94 33.09
C ASP A 179 2.02 -8.98 32.51
N PHE A 180 2.38 -7.70 32.33
CA PHE A 180 1.48 -6.64 31.89
C PHE A 180 2.23 -5.57 31.07
N GLY A 181 1.48 -4.68 30.43
CA GLY A 181 2.02 -3.50 29.74
C GLY A 181 1.72 -3.46 28.24
N LEU A 182 1.43 -4.61 27.62
CA LEU A 182 1.04 -4.70 26.21
C LEU A 182 -0.33 -5.38 26.05
N ARG A 183 -1.04 -4.99 24.99
CA ARG A 183 -2.31 -5.59 24.58
C ARG A 183 -2.31 -5.84 23.07
N LEU A 184 -2.99 -6.89 22.64
CA LEU A 184 -3.26 -7.12 21.22
C LEU A 184 -4.64 -6.55 20.88
N VAL A 185 -4.70 -5.74 19.84
CA VAL A 185 -5.97 -5.22 19.33
C VAL A 185 -6.22 -5.66 17.89
N PHE A 186 -7.50 -5.77 17.56
CA PHE A 186 -8.02 -6.28 16.30
C PHE A 186 -8.87 -5.23 15.59
N TYR A 187 -8.75 -5.13 14.27
CA TYR A 187 -9.53 -4.23 13.42
C TYR A 187 -10.75 -4.98 12.83
N PRO A 188 -11.99 -4.66 13.26
CA PRO A 188 -13.16 -5.48 12.93
C PRO A 188 -13.86 -5.10 11.62
N LEU A 189 -13.45 -4.01 10.96
CA LEU A 189 -14.17 -3.47 9.81
C LEU A 189 -13.71 -4.08 8.48
N ALA A 190 -14.65 -4.23 7.54
CA ALA A 190 -14.37 -4.76 6.20
C ALA A 190 -13.87 -3.69 5.20
N HIS A 191 -13.76 -2.43 5.62
CA HIS A 191 -13.39 -1.29 4.77
C HIS A 191 -12.41 -0.37 5.51
N PRO A 192 -11.52 0.36 4.80
CA PRO A 192 -10.61 1.30 5.43
C PRO A 192 -11.36 2.49 6.03
N THR A 193 -10.89 2.98 7.19
CA THR A 193 -11.45 4.16 7.86
C THR A 193 -10.47 5.31 8.03
N ARG A 194 -9.18 5.11 7.70
CA ARG A 194 -8.14 6.10 7.95
C ARG A 194 -7.99 7.05 6.77
N PRO A 195 -7.81 8.36 7.02
CA PRO A 195 -7.45 9.28 5.95
C PRO A 195 -6.03 9.02 5.48
N VAL A 196 -5.73 9.50 4.27
CA VAL A 196 -4.35 9.52 3.75
C VAL A 196 -3.50 10.38 4.70
N ARG A 197 -2.35 9.84 5.12
CA ARG A 197 -1.40 10.56 5.97
C ARG A 197 -0.87 11.79 5.24
N GLU A 198 -0.66 12.88 5.96
CA GLU A 198 -0.19 14.16 5.42
C GLU A 198 1.05 14.01 4.52
N LYS A 199 2.07 13.29 4.99
CA LYS A 199 3.30 13.01 4.21
C LYS A 199 3.08 12.30 2.87
N ASN A 200 1.93 11.62 2.71
CA ASN A 200 1.59 10.89 1.50
C ASN A 200 0.61 11.66 0.60
N LEU A 201 0.14 12.86 0.99
CA LEU A 201 -0.77 13.68 0.18
C LEU A 201 -0.13 14.16 -1.13
N ILE A 202 1.21 14.14 -1.21
CA ILE A 202 1.95 14.38 -2.45
C ILE A 202 1.63 13.34 -3.55
N HIS A 203 1.16 12.16 -3.16
CA HIS A 203 0.77 11.10 -4.09
C HIS A 203 -0.70 11.25 -4.47
N ILE A 204 -0.98 12.03 -5.51
CA ILE A 204 -2.35 12.40 -5.94
C ILE A 204 -3.29 11.22 -6.21
N ASN A 205 -2.75 10.04 -6.52
CA ASN A 205 -3.55 8.85 -6.80
C ASN A 205 -3.88 8.05 -5.54
N LEU A 206 -3.24 8.34 -4.40
CA LEU A 206 -3.49 7.68 -3.13
C LEU A 206 -4.74 8.28 -2.48
N THR A 207 -5.68 7.41 -2.14
CA THR A 207 -6.97 7.77 -1.55
C THR A 207 -7.15 7.09 -0.19
N PRO A 208 -8.11 7.53 0.65
CA PRO A 208 -8.41 6.84 1.92
C PRO A 208 -8.76 5.35 1.74
N ARG A 209 -9.29 4.96 0.56
CA ARG A 209 -9.62 3.57 0.23
C ARG A 209 -8.38 2.67 0.09
N ASP A 210 -7.21 3.26 -0.11
CA ASP A 210 -5.96 2.52 -0.27
C ASP A 210 -5.27 2.23 1.07
N SER A 211 -5.71 2.86 2.17
CA SER A 211 -5.04 2.83 3.48
C SER A 211 -5.09 1.48 4.20
N GLY A 212 -5.99 0.58 3.79
CA GLY A 212 -6.23 -0.71 4.42
C GLY A 212 -6.68 -0.63 5.87
N ALA A 213 -6.40 -1.69 6.64
CA ALA A 213 -6.60 -1.72 8.09
C ALA A 213 -5.47 -0.96 8.84
N LEU A 214 -4.54 -1.67 9.48
CA LEU A 214 -3.48 -1.11 10.34
C LEU A 214 -2.13 -0.96 9.61
N HIS A 215 -2.17 -0.87 8.28
CA HIS A 215 -1.01 -0.72 7.40
C HIS A 215 -0.29 0.62 7.61
N ASP A 216 0.97 0.73 7.17
CA ASP A 216 1.70 2.00 7.26
C ASP A 216 1.23 3.04 6.25
N ALA A 217 0.95 2.61 5.00
CA ALA A 217 0.50 3.48 3.92
C ALA A 217 -0.58 2.85 3.05
N THR A 218 -0.35 1.62 2.55
CA THR A 218 -1.24 0.94 1.58
C THR A 218 -1.54 -0.50 1.97
N SER A 219 -2.68 -1.04 1.47
CA SER A 219 -3.14 -2.42 1.71
C SER A 219 -2.30 -3.52 1.05
N PHE A 220 -1.51 -3.17 0.04
CA PHE A 220 -0.70 -4.13 -0.73
C PHE A 220 0.70 -3.58 -0.93
N MET A 221 1.66 -4.51 -1.01
CA MET A 221 3.04 -4.23 -1.39
C MET A 221 3.58 -5.36 -2.27
N LEU A 222 4.28 -5.00 -3.33
CA LEU A 222 4.95 -5.92 -4.25
C LEU A 222 6.45 -5.59 -4.30
N VAL A 223 7.27 -6.62 -4.51
CA VAL A 223 8.70 -6.46 -4.81
C VAL A 223 9.14 -7.53 -5.80
N SER A 224 10.09 -7.22 -6.68
CA SER A 224 10.71 -8.24 -7.54
C SER A 224 11.93 -8.89 -6.89
N GLU A 225 12.18 -10.16 -7.22
CA GLU A 225 13.40 -10.86 -6.81
C GLU A 225 14.66 -10.19 -7.37
N ALA A 226 14.58 -9.64 -8.58
CA ALA A 226 15.66 -8.92 -9.22
C ALA A 226 16.02 -7.63 -8.45
N SER A 227 15.04 -6.87 -7.97
CA SER A 227 15.28 -5.69 -7.12
C SER A 227 15.98 -6.07 -5.80
N VAL A 228 15.55 -7.16 -5.17
CA VAL A 228 16.17 -7.65 -3.92
C VAL A 228 17.61 -8.11 -4.18
N ALA A 229 17.84 -8.84 -5.27
CA ALA A 229 19.17 -9.30 -5.66
C ALA A 229 20.12 -8.12 -5.95
N ASP A 230 19.64 -7.10 -6.66
CA ASP A 230 20.41 -5.90 -6.98
C ASP A 230 20.77 -5.09 -5.72
N VAL A 231 19.88 -4.98 -4.73
CA VAL A 231 20.23 -4.40 -3.42
C VAL A 231 21.24 -5.26 -2.69
N ASN A 232 21.06 -6.59 -2.69
CA ASN A 232 21.96 -7.53 -2.01
C ASN A 232 23.38 -7.53 -2.58
N ALA A 233 23.56 -7.20 -3.87
CA ALA A 233 24.88 -7.03 -4.48
C ALA A 233 25.65 -5.80 -3.95
N ARG A 234 24.97 -4.90 -3.23
CA ARG A 234 25.49 -3.60 -2.78
C ARG A 234 25.62 -3.48 -1.26
N VAL A 235 25.35 -4.55 -0.51
CA VAL A 235 25.38 -4.55 0.96
C VAL A 235 26.15 -5.76 1.51
N ASP A 236 26.85 -5.56 2.63
CA ASP A 236 27.64 -6.62 3.27
C ASP A 236 26.76 -7.74 3.86
N LYS A 237 25.53 -7.40 4.25
CA LYS A 237 24.57 -8.31 4.87
C LYS A 237 23.34 -8.42 3.97
N PRO A 238 23.29 -9.45 3.10
CA PRO A 238 22.12 -9.70 2.27
C PRO A 238 20.85 -9.85 3.10
N CYS A 239 19.74 -9.42 2.52
CA CYS A 239 18.42 -9.53 3.10
C CYS A 239 17.48 -10.34 2.21
N SER A 240 16.49 -10.99 2.82
CA SER A 240 15.45 -11.70 2.08
C SER A 240 14.35 -10.74 1.62
N ALA A 241 13.61 -11.13 0.59
CA ALA A 241 12.43 -10.39 0.14
C ALA A 241 11.43 -10.16 1.29
N VAL A 242 11.28 -11.11 2.22
CA VAL A 242 10.36 -11.02 3.36
C VAL A 242 10.73 -9.87 4.32
N GLN A 243 12.00 -9.46 4.40
CA GLN A 243 12.41 -8.31 5.23
C GLN A 243 11.84 -6.98 4.71
N TYR A 244 11.54 -6.89 3.42
CA TYR A 244 10.81 -5.77 2.82
C TYR A 244 9.30 -5.81 3.12
N ARG A 245 8.82 -6.90 3.71
CA ARG A 245 7.43 -7.19 4.07
C ARG A 245 6.41 -7.12 2.91
N PRO A 246 6.75 -7.60 1.69
CA PRO A 246 5.83 -7.61 0.55
C PRO A 246 4.70 -8.59 0.77
N ASN A 247 3.55 -8.34 0.15
CA ASN A 247 2.50 -9.34 -0.02
C ASN A 247 2.77 -10.23 -1.23
N PHE A 248 3.34 -9.64 -2.28
CA PHE A 248 3.66 -10.31 -3.54
C PHE A 248 5.16 -10.22 -3.80
N VAL A 249 5.80 -11.36 -4.00
CA VAL A 249 7.14 -11.44 -4.59
C VAL A 249 6.99 -11.92 -6.02
N VAL A 250 7.65 -11.25 -6.96
CA VAL A 250 7.59 -11.60 -8.38
C VAL A 250 8.96 -11.91 -8.96
N LYS A 251 9.01 -12.92 -9.82
CA LYS A 251 10.19 -13.30 -10.61
C LYS A 251 9.96 -13.01 -12.09
N GLY A 252 11.03 -12.81 -12.84
CA GLY A 252 10.99 -12.54 -14.29
C GLY A 252 11.36 -11.12 -14.74
N PRO A 253 10.92 -10.02 -14.09
CA PRO A 253 11.31 -8.68 -14.51
C PRO A 253 12.75 -8.36 -14.09
N GLY A 254 13.37 -7.38 -14.73
CA GLY A 254 14.62 -6.78 -14.29
C GLY A 254 14.48 -5.98 -13.00
N ALA A 255 15.62 -5.59 -12.42
CA ALA A 255 15.65 -4.85 -11.16
C ALA A 255 14.91 -3.51 -11.29
N PHE A 256 14.02 -3.25 -10.33
CA PHE A 256 13.18 -2.05 -10.20
C PHE A 256 12.18 -1.81 -11.34
N GLU A 257 12.02 -2.73 -12.28
CA GLU A 257 11.00 -2.59 -13.33
C GLU A 257 9.58 -2.51 -12.75
N GLU A 258 9.34 -3.05 -11.55
CA GLU A 258 8.05 -2.95 -10.87
C GLU A 258 7.62 -1.51 -10.53
N ASP A 259 8.56 -0.58 -10.45
CA ASP A 259 8.28 0.83 -10.14
C ASP A 259 7.53 1.53 -11.29
N ASP A 260 7.75 1.08 -12.53
CA ASP A 260 7.12 1.64 -13.73
C ASP A 260 5.73 1.05 -14.02
N TRP A 261 5.32 0.00 -13.30
CA TRP A 261 4.04 -0.64 -13.52
C TRP A 261 2.90 0.17 -12.93
N LYS A 262 2.24 0.96 -13.76
CA LYS A 262 1.06 1.73 -13.33
C LYS A 262 -0.13 0.85 -12.93
N TRP A 263 -0.37 -0.19 -13.72
CA TRP A 263 -1.48 -1.14 -13.54
C TRP A 263 -0.93 -2.55 -13.58
N ILE A 264 -1.38 -3.39 -12.65
CA ILE A 264 -0.89 -4.76 -12.49
C ILE A 264 -2.13 -5.66 -12.45
N LYS A 265 -2.17 -6.71 -13.26
CA LYS A 265 -3.20 -7.75 -13.20
C LYS A 265 -2.58 -9.04 -12.70
N ILE A 266 -3.13 -9.61 -11.63
CA ILE A 266 -2.70 -10.89 -11.04
C ILE A 266 -3.96 -11.76 -10.87
N GLY A 267 -4.02 -12.88 -11.58
CA GLY A 267 -5.27 -13.62 -11.75
C GLY A 267 -6.34 -12.70 -12.33
N GLU A 268 -7.51 -12.63 -11.70
CA GLU A 268 -8.58 -11.69 -12.07
C GLU A 268 -8.55 -10.35 -11.34
N THR A 269 -7.63 -10.17 -10.39
CA THR A 269 -7.56 -8.93 -9.62
C THR A 269 -6.67 -7.91 -10.33
N VAL A 270 -7.16 -6.67 -10.41
CA VAL A 270 -6.44 -5.53 -10.98
C VAL A 270 -6.04 -4.56 -9.87
N TYR A 271 -4.76 -4.21 -9.83
CA TYR A 271 -4.15 -3.29 -8.89
C TYR A 271 -3.65 -2.05 -9.63
N ARG A 272 -3.66 -0.92 -8.93
CA ARG A 272 -3.04 0.32 -9.38
C ARG A 272 -1.85 0.61 -8.49
N ASN A 273 -0.69 0.88 -9.08
CA ASN A 273 0.44 1.41 -8.32
C ASN A 273 0.18 2.89 -7.98
N VAL A 274 0.19 3.20 -6.69
CA VAL A 274 -0.14 4.52 -6.15
C VAL A 274 1.07 5.26 -5.59
N LYS A 275 2.12 4.55 -5.19
CA LYS A 275 3.39 5.10 -4.69
C LYS A 275 4.46 4.01 -4.58
N ALA A 276 5.71 4.39 -4.77
CA ALA A 276 6.85 3.58 -4.36
C ALA A 276 6.88 3.38 -2.82
N CYS A 277 7.44 2.26 -2.38
CA CYS A 277 7.65 1.98 -0.96
C CYS A 277 8.99 2.57 -0.50
N THR A 278 8.95 3.68 0.23
CA THR A 278 10.13 4.25 0.86
C THR A 278 10.54 3.45 2.10
N ARG A 279 11.84 3.25 2.29
CA ARG A 279 12.42 2.43 3.37
C ARG A 279 13.10 3.30 4.42
#